data_AF-X1GMX6-F1
#
_entry.id   AF-X1GMX6-F1
#
_cell.length_a   1.000
_cell.length_b   1.000
_cell.length_c   1.000
_cell.angle_alpha   90.00
_cell.angle_beta   90.00
_cell.angle_gamma   90.00
#
_symmetry.space_group_name_H-M   'P 1'
#
loop_
_entity.id
_entity.type
_entity.pdbx_description
1 polymer ?
#
loop_
_entity_poly.entity_id
_entity_poly.type
_entity_poly.pdbx_seq_one_letter_code
_entity_poly.pdbx_strand_id
1 'polypeptide(L)'
;RQVPIIPSLEAEQMVLQSEFWRQMDVIRKAARTEGLYRLNPETGEREEKIMDGQEVLDALGISSGNLRRWRNDGSELMGQLQVTFNALKNTRAYRDIPLTLEDRIKRWEEEGIMPLATHPSEELMHKYYEITVEQITEWDEEGNEIIYDDWDTYWALTRAMTEAIGDVDKELQSEFLSIIDYYLTPLQKAYRDVSRDYLFPYRTGVRAAVLALFTEEEKKSLLEYTVVSPDRRAELREITRADGTKLVSQFTIAMRDARRTYRILNPELDAWLRFFGYTEAVLTSEADILYHQYRDAWR
;
A
#
# COMPACT_ATOMS: atom_id res chain seq x y z
N ARG A 1 30.09 46.97 -7.41
CA ARG A 1 30.41 45.54 -7.22
C ARG A 1 29.16 44.90 -6.65
N GLN A 2 28.44 44.09 -7.43
CA GLN A 2 27.33 43.31 -6.87
C GLN A 2 27.93 42.26 -5.94
N VAL A 3 27.52 42.29 -4.68
CA VAL A 3 27.85 41.22 -3.72
C VAL A 3 27.14 39.97 -4.22
N PRO A 4 27.84 38.84 -4.42
CA PRO A 4 27.18 37.59 -4.81
C PRO A 4 26.15 37.24 -3.74
N ILE A 5 24.91 37.01 -4.16
CA ILE A 5 23.85 36.52 -3.29
C ILE A 5 24.22 35.08 -2.97
N ILE A 6 24.72 34.83 -1.77
CA ILE A 6 24.94 33.47 -1.27
C ILE A 6 23.55 32.95 -0.88
N PRO A 7 23.09 31.82 -1.44
CA PRO A 7 21.81 31.24 -1.03
C PRO A 7 21.83 30.94 0.48
N SER A 8 20.69 31.13 1.14
CA SER A 8 20.56 30.71 2.53
C SER A 8 20.72 29.18 2.61
N LEU A 9 21.12 28.66 3.77
CA LEU A 9 21.15 27.23 4.03
C LEU A 9 19.81 26.56 3.69
N GLU A 10 18.70 27.26 3.96
CA GLU A 10 17.34 26.87 3.59
C GLU A 10 17.15 26.73 2.07
N ALA A 11 17.60 27.72 1.30
CA ALA A 11 17.51 27.67 -0.17
C ALA A 11 18.37 26.54 -0.76
N GLU A 12 19.55 26.28 -0.18
CA GLU A 12 20.39 25.14 -0.58
C GLU A 12 19.71 23.80 -0.27
N GLN A 13 19.07 23.67 0.90
CA GLN A 13 18.30 22.49 1.27
C GLN A 13 17.11 22.25 0.34
N MET A 14 16.38 23.31 -0.05
CA MET A 14 15.28 23.18 -1.02
C MET A 14 15.76 22.66 -2.36
N VAL A 15 16.87 23.18 -2.87
CA VAL A 15 17.44 22.72 -4.14
C VAL A 15 17.78 21.24 -4.06
N LEU A 16 18.40 20.80 -2.96
CA LEU A 16 18.75 19.39 -2.75
C LEU A 16 17.51 18.50 -2.59
N GLN A 17 16.46 18.97 -1.90
CA GLN A 17 15.18 18.25 -1.81
C GLN A 17 14.53 18.11 -3.19
N SER A 18 14.39 19.19 -3.95
CA SER A 18 13.82 19.15 -5.29
C SER A 18 14.65 18.26 -6.23
N GLU A 19 15.98 18.29 -6.10
CA GLU A 19 16.86 17.44 -6.88
C GLU A 19 16.67 15.96 -6.54
N PHE A 20 16.59 15.61 -5.25
CA PHE A 20 16.35 14.25 -4.79
C PHE A 20 15.06 13.68 -5.40
N TRP A 21 13.95 14.42 -5.31
CA TRP A 21 12.66 13.95 -5.83
C TRP A 21 12.64 13.87 -7.35
N ARG A 22 13.33 14.78 -8.04
CA ARG A 22 13.54 14.67 -9.49
C ARG A 22 14.33 13.42 -9.86
N GLN A 23 15.37 13.08 -9.11
CA GLN A 23 16.15 11.86 -9.34
C GLN A 23 15.30 10.61 -9.09
N MET A 24 14.45 10.61 -8.06
CA MET A 24 13.50 9.52 -7.81
C MET A 24 12.53 9.30 -8.97
N ASP A 25 11.99 10.38 -9.55
CA ASP A 25 11.13 10.30 -10.73
C ASP A 25 11.87 9.73 -11.95
N VAL A 26 13.12 10.16 -12.18
CA VAL A 26 13.98 9.60 -13.24
C VAL A 26 14.23 8.10 -13.03
N ILE A 27 14.54 7.67 -11.80
CA ILE A 27 14.75 6.26 -11.46
C ILE A 27 13.49 5.44 -11.75
N ARG A 28 12.32 5.90 -11.29
CA ARG A 28 11.04 5.19 -11.52
C ARG A 28 10.67 5.10 -12.99
N LYS A 29 10.90 6.16 -13.78
CA LYS A 29 10.70 6.14 -15.23
C LYS A 29 11.64 5.17 -15.93
N ALA A 30 12.93 5.21 -15.58
CA ALA A 30 13.93 4.33 -16.17
C ALA A 30 13.72 2.85 -15.82
N ALA A 31 13.15 2.54 -14.65
CA ALA A 31 12.92 1.16 -14.22
C ALA A 31 12.16 0.32 -15.26
N ARG A 32 11.19 0.91 -15.97
CA ARG A 32 10.37 0.21 -16.98
C ARG A 32 11.09 -0.05 -18.30
N THR A 33 12.05 0.80 -18.65
CA THR A 33 12.72 0.73 -19.96
C THR A 33 14.09 0.08 -19.86
N GLU A 34 14.82 0.36 -18.78
CA GLU A 34 16.22 -0.02 -18.60
C GLU A 34 16.40 -1.09 -17.51
N GLY A 35 15.39 -1.30 -16.68
CA GLY A 35 15.46 -2.08 -15.45
C GLY A 35 15.78 -1.23 -14.22
N LEU A 36 15.67 -1.84 -13.04
CA LEU A 36 15.98 -1.21 -11.77
C LEU A 36 17.43 -1.52 -11.37
N TYR A 37 18.13 -0.51 -10.84
CA TYR A 37 19.55 -0.62 -10.50
C TYR A 37 19.78 -0.31 -9.02
N ARG A 38 20.71 -1.04 -8.41
CA ARG A 38 21.33 -0.68 -7.13
C ARG A 38 22.16 0.58 -7.33
N LEU A 39 22.06 1.49 -6.38
CA LEU A 39 22.83 2.73 -6.37
C LEU A 39 24.04 2.59 -5.44
N ASN A 40 25.17 3.13 -5.87
CA ASN A 40 26.35 3.31 -5.04
C ASN A 40 26.01 4.29 -3.90
N PRO A 41 26.25 3.93 -2.62
CA PRO A 41 25.89 4.79 -1.49
C PRO A 41 26.80 6.03 -1.34
N GLU A 42 27.95 6.09 -1.99
CA GLU A 42 28.83 7.27 -1.97
C GLU A 42 28.49 8.26 -3.09
N THR A 43 28.23 7.75 -4.30
CA THR A 43 28.09 8.57 -5.52
C THR A 43 26.65 8.71 -6.02
N GLY A 44 25.75 7.80 -5.62
CA GLY A 44 24.40 7.69 -6.18
C GLY A 44 24.34 7.13 -7.60
N GLU A 45 25.48 6.71 -8.16
CA GLU A 45 25.55 6.13 -9.51
C GLU A 45 25.04 4.70 -9.53
N ARG A 46 24.57 4.26 -10.71
CA ARG A 46 24.08 2.88 -10.91
C ARG A 46 25.26 1.90 -10.87
N GLU A 47 25.21 0.90 -10.01
CA GLU A 47 26.25 -0.14 -9.90
C GLU A 47 25.83 -1.44 -10.57
N GLU A 48 24.70 -1.99 -10.12
CA GLU A 48 24.29 -3.35 -10.46
C GLU A 48 22.81 -3.33 -10.84
N LYS A 49 22.46 -3.99 -11.94
CA LYS A 49 21.06 -4.17 -12.32
C LYS A 49 20.43 -5.22 -11.40
N ILE A 50 19.40 -4.83 -10.66
CA ILE A 50 18.67 -5.70 -9.73
C ILE A 50 17.50 -6.39 -10.43
N MET A 51 16.82 -5.67 -11.34
CA MET A 51 15.74 -6.21 -12.17
C MET A 51 15.90 -5.67 -13.58
N ASP A 52 15.67 -6.51 -14.59
CA ASP A 52 15.59 -6.06 -15.97
C ASP A 52 14.25 -5.36 -16.28
N GLY A 53 14.20 -4.62 -17.39
CA GLY A 53 13.00 -3.86 -17.75
C GLY A 53 11.81 -4.78 -18.01
N GLN A 54 12.03 -5.96 -18.57
CA GLN A 54 10.97 -6.94 -18.81
C GLN A 54 10.48 -7.55 -17.49
N GLU A 55 11.35 -7.86 -16.55
CA GLU A 55 11.01 -8.30 -15.19
C GLU A 55 10.18 -7.24 -14.46
N VAL A 56 10.53 -5.95 -14.63
CA VAL A 56 9.71 -4.84 -14.13
C VAL A 56 8.33 -4.84 -14.80
N LEU A 57 8.24 -5.01 -16.12
CA LEU A 57 6.95 -5.07 -16.83
C LEU A 57 6.13 -6.32 -16.46
N ASP A 58 6.79 -7.45 -16.22
CA ASP A 58 6.21 -8.72 -15.80
C ASP A 58 5.64 -8.61 -14.37
N ALA A 59 6.41 -8.00 -13.46
CA ALA A 59 6.00 -7.68 -12.10
C ALA A 59 4.82 -6.71 -12.06
N LEU A 60 4.77 -5.80 -13.03
CA LEU A 60 3.63 -4.90 -13.22
C LEU A 60 2.39 -5.62 -13.80
N GLY A 61 2.51 -6.88 -14.23
CA GLY A 61 1.38 -7.72 -14.65
C GLY A 61 1.06 -7.67 -16.14
N ILE A 62 2.05 -7.36 -16.99
CA ILE A 62 1.85 -7.26 -18.46
C ILE A 62 1.94 -8.63 -19.14
N SER A 63 2.63 -9.61 -18.55
CA SER A 63 2.90 -10.92 -19.18
C SER A 63 2.42 -12.14 -18.37
N SER A 64 2.09 -11.97 -17.08
CA SER A 64 1.77 -13.09 -16.21
C SER A 64 0.26 -13.27 -16.05
N GLY A 65 -0.32 -14.24 -16.77
CA GLY A 65 -1.71 -14.69 -16.59
C GLY A 65 -2.01 -15.36 -15.24
N ASN A 66 -1.12 -15.23 -14.24
CA ASN A 66 -1.27 -15.76 -12.89
C ASN A 66 -1.25 -14.62 -11.88
N LEU A 67 -2.43 -14.29 -11.36
CA LEU A 67 -2.66 -13.15 -10.47
C LEU A 67 -1.94 -13.26 -9.12
N ARG A 68 -1.71 -14.48 -8.62
CA ARG A 68 -0.90 -14.69 -7.41
C ARG A 68 0.57 -14.35 -7.66
N ARG A 69 1.06 -14.65 -8.86
CA ARG A 69 2.41 -14.27 -9.29
C ARG A 69 2.52 -12.76 -9.45
N TRP A 70 1.54 -12.10 -10.08
CA TRP A 70 1.48 -10.64 -10.16
C TRP A 70 1.59 -9.96 -8.79
N ARG A 71 0.84 -10.43 -7.78
CA ARG A 71 0.90 -9.84 -6.43
C ARG A 71 2.30 -9.95 -5.83
N ASN A 72 2.92 -11.12 -5.92
CA ASN A 72 4.27 -11.35 -5.39
C ASN A 72 5.33 -10.53 -6.13
N ASP A 73 5.33 -10.59 -7.46
CA ASP A 73 6.31 -9.89 -8.30
C ASP A 73 6.15 -8.36 -8.15
N GLY A 74 4.91 -7.87 -8.06
CA GLY A 74 4.60 -6.48 -7.77
C GLY A 74 5.10 -6.03 -6.40
N SER A 75 4.99 -6.88 -5.37
CA SER A 75 5.48 -6.57 -4.02
C SER A 75 7.01 -6.52 -4.00
N GLU A 76 7.66 -7.43 -4.71
CA GLU A 76 9.12 -7.43 -4.90
C GLU A 76 9.57 -6.12 -5.56
N LEU A 77 8.92 -5.71 -6.66
CA LEU A 77 9.22 -4.44 -7.33
C LEU A 77 9.09 -3.24 -6.37
N MET A 78 8.00 -3.16 -5.61
CA MET A 78 7.80 -2.09 -4.63
C MET A 78 8.87 -2.10 -3.52
N GLY A 79 9.25 -3.29 -3.05
CA GLY A 79 10.34 -3.47 -2.10
C GLY A 79 11.69 -2.99 -2.66
N GLN A 80 12.01 -3.35 -3.90
CA GLN A 80 13.26 -2.90 -4.55
C GLN A 80 13.27 -1.39 -4.83
N LEU A 81 12.12 -0.81 -5.20
CA LEU A 81 11.98 0.65 -5.31
C LEU A 81 12.23 1.34 -3.97
N GLN A 82 11.76 0.76 -2.86
CA GLN A 82 12.05 1.30 -1.52
C GLN A 82 13.52 1.18 -1.14
N VAL A 83 14.16 0.04 -1.45
CA VAL A 83 15.61 -0.12 -1.25
C VAL A 83 16.38 0.93 -2.04
N THR A 84 15.97 1.19 -3.28
CA THR A 84 16.57 2.22 -4.14
C THR A 84 16.35 3.63 -3.59
N PHE A 85 15.16 3.93 -3.10
CA PHE A 85 14.85 5.19 -2.41
C PHE A 85 15.75 5.40 -1.19
N ASN A 86 15.86 4.37 -0.33
CA ASN A 86 16.70 4.43 0.86
C ASN A 86 18.19 4.56 0.49
N ALA A 87 18.64 3.88 -0.57
CA ALA A 87 20.01 4.00 -1.06
C ALA A 87 20.30 5.44 -1.52
N LEU A 88 19.39 6.05 -2.30
CA LEU A 88 19.52 7.44 -2.73
C LEU A 88 19.51 8.40 -1.54
N LYS A 89 18.57 8.23 -0.60
CA LYS A 89 18.46 9.05 0.63
C LYS A 89 19.74 9.01 1.44
N ASN A 90 20.40 7.85 1.49
CA ASN A 90 21.64 7.66 2.25
C ASN A 90 22.91 8.07 1.50
N THR A 91 22.81 8.59 0.28
CA THR A 91 23.98 9.10 -0.44
C THR A 91 24.60 10.30 0.27
N ARG A 92 25.89 10.54 0.01
CA ARG A 92 26.62 11.70 0.55
C ARG A 92 25.91 13.04 0.28
N ALA A 93 25.20 13.15 -0.84
CA ALA A 93 24.49 14.37 -1.22
C ALA A 93 23.23 14.63 -0.37
N TYR A 94 22.55 13.57 0.10
CA TYR A 94 21.19 13.69 0.66
C TYR A 94 21.04 13.22 2.11
N ARG A 95 21.98 12.45 2.66
CA ARG A 95 21.85 11.84 4.00
C ARG A 95 21.60 12.81 5.16
N ASP A 96 22.06 14.06 5.02
CA ASP A 96 21.98 15.11 6.04
C ASP A 96 20.84 16.12 5.76
N ILE A 97 20.03 15.86 4.72
CA ILE A 97 18.94 16.71 4.25
C ILE A 97 17.59 16.14 4.71
N PRO A 98 16.69 16.95 5.30
CA PRO A 98 15.37 16.48 5.73
C PRO A 98 14.45 16.35 4.50
N LEU A 99 14.32 15.14 3.96
CA LEU A 99 13.62 14.89 2.69
C LEU A 99 12.11 14.72 2.86
N THR A 100 11.66 14.07 3.92
CA THR A 100 10.24 13.82 4.19
C THR A 100 9.63 14.98 4.98
N LEU A 101 8.30 15.12 4.94
CA LEU A 101 7.60 16.11 5.76
C LEU A 101 7.85 15.86 7.26
N GLU A 102 7.86 14.59 7.68
CA GLU A 102 8.14 14.18 9.05
C GLU A 102 9.58 14.55 9.47
N ASP A 103 10.57 14.33 8.61
CA ASP A 103 11.97 14.72 8.85
C ASP A 103 12.08 16.25 9.00
N ARG A 104 11.35 17.02 8.18
CA ARG A 104 11.31 18.49 8.26
C ARG A 104 10.63 19.00 9.52
N ILE A 105 9.50 18.41 9.92
CA ILE A 105 8.80 18.76 11.16
C ILE A 105 9.68 18.47 12.37
N LYS A 106 10.31 17.28 12.42
CA LYS A 106 11.22 16.92 13.50
C LYS A 106 12.39 17.89 13.60
N ARG A 107 13.00 18.24 12.47
CA ARG A 107 14.09 19.21 12.44
C ARG A 107 13.63 20.60 12.88
N TRP A 108 12.41 20.99 12.55
CA TRP A 108 11.83 22.24 13.04
C TRP A 108 11.67 22.24 14.56
N GLU A 109 11.16 21.15 15.13
CA GLU A 109 11.01 20.99 16.57
C GLU A 109 12.37 21.03 17.30
N GLU A 110 13.42 20.47 16.69
CA GLU A 110 14.77 20.40 17.27
C GLU A 110 15.59 21.69 17.10
N GLU A 111 15.55 22.32 15.92
CA GLU A 111 16.43 23.43 15.54
C GLU A 111 15.71 24.79 15.49
N GLY A 112 14.38 24.81 15.61
CA GLY A 112 13.57 26.03 15.52
C GLY A 112 13.47 26.62 14.11
N ILE A 113 13.91 25.89 13.09
CA ILE A 113 13.89 26.31 11.68
C ILE A 113 12.56 25.89 11.08
N MET A 114 11.71 26.86 10.71
CA MET A 114 10.39 26.59 10.14
C MET A 114 10.53 25.75 8.85
N PRO A 115 9.76 24.66 8.70
CA PRO A 115 9.85 23.86 7.50
C PRO A 115 9.41 24.71 6.31
N LEU A 116 10.21 24.66 5.25
CA LEU A 116 9.86 25.35 4.01
C LEU A 116 8.61 24.66 3.44
N ALA A 117 7.56 25.44 3.26
CA ALA A 117 6.32 24.96 2.69
C ALA A 117 6.54 24.67 1.21
N THR A 118 6.58 23.40 0.82
CA THR A 118 6.40 23.04 -0.58
C THR A 118 4.91 23.07 -0.92
N HIS A 119 4.57 23.07 -2.21
CA HIS A 119 3.15 23.07 -2.58
C HIS A 119 2.49 21.77 -2.09
N PRO A 120 1.25 21.79 -1.57
CA PRO A 120 0.61 20.59 -1.03
C PRO A 120 0.61 19.37 -1.96
N SER A 121 0.54 19.56 -3.29
CA SER A 121 0.69 18.44 -4.25
C SER A 121 2.09 17.87 -4.32
N GLU A 122 3.12 18.70 -4.23
CA GLU A 122 4.49 18.23 -4.21
C GLU A 122 4.70 17.38 -2.96
N GLU A 123 4.19 17.84 -1.80
CA GLU A 123 4.22 17.04 -0.57
C GLU A 123 3.49 15.71 -0.71
N LEU A 124 2.31 15.69 -1.33
CA LEU A 124 1.54 14.47 -1.50
C LEU A 124 2.20 13.53 -2.53
N MET A 125 2.92 14.07 -3.51
CA MET A 125 3.75 13.28 -4.42
C MET A 125 4.96 12.67 -3.71
N HIS A 126 5.66 13.46 -2.92
CA HIS A 126 6.74 12.99 -2.07
C HIS A 126 6.25 11.87 -1.15
N LYS A 127 5.10 12.08 -0.50
CA LYS A 127 4.48 11.05 0.35
C LYS A 127 4.12 9.80 -0.44
N TYR A 128 3.59 9.93 -1.65
CA TYR A 128 3.31 8.76 -2.51
C TYR A 128 4.56 7.93 -2.84
N TYR A 129 5.72 8.56 -3.01
CA TYR A 129 6.98 7.84 -3.19
C TYR A 129 7.45 7.11 -1.93
N GLU A 130 7.04 7.57 -0.74
CA GLU A 130 7.35 6.94 0.55
C GLU A 130 6.46 5.75 0.88
N ILE A 131 5.25 5.66 0.29
CA ILE A 131 4.33 4.57 0.60
C ILE A 131 4.83 3.29 -0.05
N THR A 132 5.00 2.27 0.78
CA THR A 132 5.32 0.91 0.37
C THR A 132 4.18 -0.03 0.66
N VAL A 133 4.22 -1.19 0.02
CA VAL A 133 3.38 -2.31 0.43
C VAL A 133 4.04 -2.93 1.66
N GLU A 134 3.37 -2.84 2.81
CA GLU A 134 3.87 -3.41 4.05
C GLU A 134 3.59 -4.91 4.11
N GLN A 135 4.45 -5.65 4.80
CA GLN A 135 4.19 -7.05 5.12
C GLN A 135 3.43 -7.12 6.43
N ILE A 136 2.25 -7.74 6.39
CA ILE A 136 1.48 -8.02 7.59
C ILE A 136 1.68 -9.48 7.95
N THR A 137 2.04 -9.70 9.21
CA THR A 137 1.99 -11.01 9.84
C THR A 137 0.60 -11.20 10.45
N GLU A 138 -0.15 -12.14 9.90
CA GLU A 138 -1.32 -12.72 10.54
C GLU A 138 -1.01 -14.14 11.00
N TRP A 139 -1.93 -14.71 11.79
CA TRP A 139 -1.88 -16.14 12.09
C TRP A 139 -3.22 -16.76 11.77
N ASP A 140 -3.20 -17.93 11.13
CA ASP A 140 -4.41 -18.68 10.75
C ASP A 140 -5.13 -19.31 11.97
N GLU A 141 -6.17 -20.09 11.68
CA GLU A 141 -6.97 -20.76 12.71
C GLU A 141 -6.16 -21.88 13.40
N GLU A 142 -5.23 -22.49 12.66
CA GLU A 142 -4.29 -23.51 13.11
C GLU A 142 -3.09 -22.95 13.88
N GLY A 143 -2.89 -21.63 13.88
CA GLY A 143 -1.78 -20.95 14.54
C GLY A 143 -0.48 -20.93 13.73
N ASN A 144 -0.54 -21.15 12.42
CA ASN A 144 0.57 -20.90 11.52
C ASN A 144 0.66 -19.41 11.19
N GLU A 145 1.89 -18.93 11.10
CA GLU A 145 2.19 -17.57 10.65
C GLU A 145 1.89 -17.46 9.15
N ILE A 146 1.05 -16.49 8.78
CA ILE A 146 0.80 -16.10 7.39
C ILE A 146 1.36 -14.70 7.21
N ILE A 147 2.36 -14.59 6.35
CA ILE A 147 2.90 -13.29 5.92
C ILE A 147 2.34 -12.99 4.53
N TYR A 148 1.74 -11.81 4.38
CA TYR A 148 1.30 -11.33 3.07
C TYR A 148 1.51 -9.83 2.93
N ASP A 149 1.64 -9.38 1.68
CA ASP A 149 1.83 -7.96 1.38
C ASP A 149 0.48 -7.23 1.36
N ASP A 150 0.34 -6.17 2.17
CA ASP A 150 -0.90 -5.42 2.35
C ASP A 150 -1.12 -4.35 1.29
N TRP A 151 -1.52 -4.84 0.12
CA TRP A 151 -1.94 -4.00 -1.00
C TRP A 151 -3.18 -3.17 -0.67
N ASP A 152 -4.05 -3.59 0.25
CA ASP A 152 -5.27 -2.85 0.53
C ASP A 152 -4.96 -1.55 1.27
N THR A 153 -4.10 -1.60 2.28
CA THR A 153 -3.64 -0.38 2.97
C THR A 153 -2.89 0.53 2.02
N TYR A 154 -2.00 -0.02 1.17
CA TYR A 154 -1.33 0.75 0.12
C TYR A 154 -2.32 1.56 -0.74
N TRP A 155 -3.37 0.91 -1.25
CA TRP A 155 -4.37 1.57 -2.09
C TRP A 155 -5.30 2.50 -1.29
N ALA A 156 -5.62 2.15 -0.04
CA ALA A 156 -6.41 3.01 0.84
C ALA A 156 -5.67 4.33 1.14
N LEU A 157 -4.36 4.28 1.41
CA LEU A 157 -3.52 5.47 1.59
C LEU A 157 -3.43 6.29 0.30
N THR A 158 -3.20 5.63 -0.84
CA THR A 158 -3.18 6.30 -2.15
C THR A 158 -4.49 7.02 -2.45
N ARG A 159 -5.63 6.40 -2.11
CA ARG A 159 -6.96 6.99 -2.24
C ARG A 159 -7.12 8.19 -1.30
N ALA A 160 -6.77 8.06 -0.02
CA ALA A 160 -6.91 9.14 0.95
C ALA A 160 -6.12 10.39 0.51
N MET A 161 -4.91 10.21 -0.02
CA MET A 161 -4.15 11.32 -0.62
C MET A 161 -4.87 11.93 -1.82
N THR A 162 -5.37 11.10 -2.73
CA THR A 162 -6.07 11.59 -3.94
C THR A 162 -7.35 12.35 -3.59
N GLU A 163 -8.13 11.88 -2.62
CA GLU A 163 -9.34 12.55 -2.14
C GLU A 163 -9.00 13.88 -1.45
N ALA A 164 -7.97 13.89 -0.59
CA ALA A 164 -7.49 15.10 0.05
C ALA A 164 -7.03 16.18 -0.94
N ILE A 165 -6.38 15.80 -2.06
CA ILE A 165 -6.07 16.75 -3.14
C ILE A 165 -7.34 17.25 -3.79
N GLY A 166 -8.28 16.37 -4.12
CA GLY A 166 -9.52 16.73 -4.83
C GLY A 166 -10.43 17.69 -4.06
N ASP A 167 -10.41 17.63 -2.74
CA ASP A 167 -11.15 18.56 -1.88
C ASP A 167 -10.57 19.99 -1.94
N VAL A 168 -9.30 20.13 -2.32
CA VAL A 168 -8.58 21.42 -2.41
C VAL A 168 -8.49 21.91 -3.85
N ASP A 169 -8.13 21.04 -4.79
CA ASP A 169 -7.85 21.36 -6.18
C ASP A 169 -8.09 20.13 -7.10
N LYS A 170 -9.12 20.21 -7.94
CA LYS A 170 -9.50 19.12 -8.86
C LYS A 170 -8.56 18.98 -10.06
N GLU A 171 -7.96 20.07 -10.53
CA GLU A 171 -7.03 20.02 -11.67
C GLU A 171 -5.75 19.30 -11.23
N LEU A 172 -5.27 19.65 -10.04
CA LEU A 172 -4.15 19.02 -9.38
C LEU A 172 -4.41 17.55 -9.03
N GLN A 173 -5.63 17.22 -8.61
CA GLN A 173 -6.03 15.83 -8.42
C GLN A 173 -5.93 15.03 -9.72
N SER A 174 -6.37 15.60 -10.84
CA SER A 174 -6.28 14.96 -12.14
C SER A 174 -4.82 14.77 -12.59
N GLU A 175 -3.95 15.75 -12.34
CA GLU A 175 -2.51 15.63 -12.62
C GLU A 175 -1.89 14.53 -11.76
N PHE A 176 -2.16 14.53 -10.46
CA PHE A 176 -1.69 13.52 -9.52
C PHE A 176 -2.13 12.10 -9.91
N LEU A 177 -3.42 11.94 -10.24
CA LEU A 177 -3.97 10.69 -10.74
C LEU A 177 -3.29 10.26 -12.03
N SER A 178 -3.00 11.19 -12.95
CA SER A 178 -2.31 10.88 -14.20
C SER A 178 -0.89 10.35 -13.97
N ILE A 179 -0.21 10.87 -12.95
CA ILE A 179 1.14 10.43 -12.57
C ILE A 179 1.07 9.04 -11.94
N ILE A 180 0.15 8.81 -11.00
CA ILE A 180 -0.08 7.47 -10.44
C ILE A 180 -0.40 6.50 -11.59
N ASP A 181 -1.41 6.83 -12.41
CA ASP A 181 -1.90 6.01 -13.51
C ASP A 181 -0.87 5.77 -14.60
N TYR A 182 0.07 6.69 -14.80
CA TYR A 182 1.20 6.48 -15.70
C TYR A 182 1.99 5.26 -15.23
N TYR A 183 2.18 5.11 -13.92
CA TYR A 183 2.93 4.01 -13.31
C TYR A 183 2.12 2.72 -13.09
N LEU A 184 0.80 2.72 -13.36
CA LEU A 184 -0.04 1.53 -13.21
C LEU A 184 -0.34 0.83 -14.53
N THR A 185 -0.33 -0.49 -14.52
CA THR A 185 -0.86 -1.31 -15.62
C THR A 185 -2.39 -1.31 -15.60
N PRO A 186 -3.03 -1.71 -16.71
CA PRO A 186 -4.48 -1.87 -16.71
C PRO A 186 -4.97 -2.79 -15.58
N LEU A 187 -4.25 -3.87 -15.28
CA LEU A 187 -4.61 -4.80 -14.20
C LEU A 187 -4.49 -4.15 -12.82
N GLN A 188 -3.43 -3.36 -12.58
CA GLN A 188 -3.27 -2.60 -11.34
C GLN A 188 -4.36 -1.54 -11.16
N LYS A 189 -4.76 -0.87 -12.24
CA LYS A 189 -5.89 0.08 -12.22
C LYS A 189 -7.19 -0.64 -11.87
N ALA A 190 -7.44 -1.79 -12.50
CA ALA A 190 -8.59 -2.62 -12.18
C ALA A 190 -8.56 -3.09 -10.72
N TYR A 191 -7.41 -3.58 -10.22
CA TYR A 191 -7.28 -3.96 -8.81
C TYR A 191 -7.53 -2.80 -7.87
N ARG A 192 -6.97 -1.61 -8.15
CA ARG A 192 -7.22 -0.41 -7.34
C ARG A 192 -8.71 -0.09 -7.25
N ASP A 193 -9.38 -0.07 -8.40
CA ASP A 193 -10.79 0.28 -8.48
C ASP A 193 -11.66 -0.78 -7.78
N VAL A 194 -11.34 -2.06 -7.97
CA VAL A 194 -12.01 -3.18 -7.29
C VAL A 194 -11.71 -3.21 -5.80
N SER A 195 -10.49 -2.87 -5.38
CA SER A 195 -10.13 -2.77 -3.98
C SER A 195 -10.96 -1.70 -3.28
N ARG A 196 -11.11 -0.53 -3.93
CA ARG A 196 -11.95 0.58 -3.47
C ARG A 196 -13.42 0.18 -3.34
N ASP A 197 -13.98 -0.40 -4.40
CA ASP A 197 -15.43 -0.58 -4.53
C ASP A 197 -15.92 -1.88 -3.85
N TYR A 198 -15.07 -2.90 -3.77
CA TYR A 198 -15.44 -4.24 -3.35
C TYR A 198 -14.57 -4.78 -2.20
N LEU A 199 -13.24 -4.88 -2.36
CA LEU A 199 -12.41 -5.64 -1.42
C LEU A 199 -12.27 -4.97 -0.04
N PHE A 200 -12.03 -3.66 -0.01
CA PHE A 200 -11.89 -2.91 1.24
C PHE A 200 -13.19 -2.88 2.05
N PRO A 201 -14.37 -2.57 1.46
CA PRO A 201 -15.65 -2.74 2.17
C PRO A 201 -15.88 -4.17 2.68
N TYR A 202 -15.49 -5.18 1.90
CA TYR A 202 -15.65 -6.58 2.29
C TYR A 202 -14.74 -6.99 3.47
N ARG A 203 -13.48 -6.54 3.52
CA ARG A 203 -12.54 -6.91 4.59
C ARG A 203 -12.74 -6.09 5.84
N THR A 204 -12.72 -4.77 5.69
CA THR A 204 -12.72 -3.82 6.81
C THR A 204 -14.14 -3.49 7.23
N GLY A 205 -15.04 -3.24 6.27
CA GLY A 205 -16.43 -2.88 6.55
C GLY A 205 -17.21 -4.01 7.22
N VAL A 206 -17.11 -5.24 6.71
CA VAL A 206 -17.76 -6.41 7.34
C VAL A 206 -17.21 -6.65 8.76
N ARG A 207 -15.88 -6.54 8.94
CA ARG A 207 -15.26 -6.69 10.27
C ARG A 207 -15.77 -5.64 11.24
N ALA A 208 -15.81 -4.38 10.83
CA ALA A 208 -16.31 -3.29 11.66
C ALA A 208 -17.79 -3.50 12.03
N ALA A 209 -18.63 -3.93 11.08
CA ALA A 209 -20.03 -4.22 11.32
C ALA A 209 -20.23 -5.39 12.30
N VAL A 210 -19.42 -6.45 12.20
CA VAL A 210 -19.47 -7.58 13.14
C VAL A 210 -18.95 -7.16 14.52
N LEU A 211 -17.85 -6.40 14.60
CA LEU A 211 -17.33 -5.89 15.88
C LEU A 211 -18.35 -5.01 16.62
N ALA A 212 -19.22 -4.30 15.91
CA ALA A 212 -20.29 -3.51 16.52
C ALA A 212 -21.31 -4.34 17.33
N LEU A 213 -21.34 -5.67 17.16
CA LEU A 213 -22.18 -6.60 17.95
C LEU A 213 -21.59 -6.94 19.33
N PHE A 214 -20.37 -6.49 19.60
CA PHE A 214 -19.62 -6.80 20.82
C PHE A 214 -19.44 -5.53 21.68
N THR A 215 -19.27 -5.72 22.98
CA THR A 215 -18.94 -4.65 23.94
C THR A 215 -17.53 -4.11 23.71
N GLU A 216 -17.18 -2.95 24.28
CA GLU A 216 -15.85 -2.36 24.10
C GLU A 216 -14.73 -3.23 24.68
N GLU A 217 -14.98 -3.88 25.82
CA GLU A 217 -14.05 -4.82 26.43
C GLU A 217 -13.84 -6.05 25.54
N GLU A 218 -14.93 -6.61 24.99
CA GLU A 218 -14.87 -7.73 24.04
C GLU A 218 -14.14 -7.34 22.76
N LYS A 219 -14.42 -6.15 22.20
CA LYS A 219 -13.72 -5.62 21.01
C LYS A 219 -12.22 -5.55 21.25
N LYS A 220 -11.78 -5.06 22.41
CA LYS A 220 -10.36 -4.98 22.75
C LYS A 220 -9.70 -6.36 22.72
N SER A 221 -10.32 -7.37 23.32
CA SER A 221 -9.82 -8.76 23.28
C SER A 221 -9.82 -9.35 21.86
N LEU A 222 -10.81 -9.04 21.04
CA LEU A 222 -10.87 -9.50 19.64
C LEU A 222 -9.83 -8.81 18.74
N LEU A 223 -9.53 -7.54 18.98
CA LEU A 223 -8.45 -6.81 18.30
C LEU A 223 -7.07 -7.32 18.76
N GLU A 224 -6.92 -7.62 20.04
CA GLU A 224 -5.71 -8.25 20.57
C GLU A 224 -5.49 -9.63 19.93
N TYR A 225 -6.55 -10.45 19.82
CA TYR A 225 -6.49 -11.79 19.23
C TYR A 225 -5.87 -11.82 17.84
N THR A 226 -6.04 -10.77 17.02
CA THR A 226 -5.49 -10.75 15.66
C THR A 226 -3.97 -10.66 15.60
N VAL A 227 -3.31 -10.04 16.56
CA VAL A 227 -1.88 -9.65 16.46
C VAL A 227 -0.96 -10.36 17.45
N VAL A 228 -1.53 -11.05 18.44
CA VAL A 228 -0.75 -11.71 19.50
C VAL A 228 -0.31 -13.13 19.15
N SER A 229 0.67 -13.63 19.91
CA SER A 229 1.27 -14.96 19.76
C SER A 229 0.26 -16.11 19.94
N PRO A 230 0.57 -17.32 19.42
CA PRO A 230 -0.29 -18.50 19.57
C PRO A 230 -0.68 -18.82 21.03
N ASP A 231 0.26 -18.69 21.98
CA ASP A 231 -0.01 -18.92 23.41
C ASP A 231 -1.06 -17.95 23.94
N ARG A 232 -0.91 -16.66 23.63
CA ARG A 232 -1.87 -15.63 24.04
C ARG A 232 -3.22 -15.81 23.35
N ARG A 233 -3.24 -16.27 22.10
CA ARG A 233 -4.48 -16.63 21.39
C ARG A 233 -5.21 -17.78 22.07
N ALA A 234 -4.50 -18.79 22.58
CA ALA A 234 -5.13 -19.89 23.32
C ALA A 234 -5.85 -19.37 24.57
N GLU A 235 -5.24 -18.42 25.31
CA GLU A 235 -5.89 -17.77 26.45
C GLU A 235 -7.13 -16.96 26.03
N LEU A 236 -7.03 -16.18 24.95
CA LEU A 236 -8.15 -15.37 24.44
C LEU A 236 -9.32 -16.24 23.93
N ARG A 237 -9.05 -17.44 23.39
CA ARG A 237 -10.08 -18.41 22.99
C ARG A 237 -10.88 -18.93 24.18
N GLU A 238 -10.31 -18.92 25.38
CA GLU A 238 -10.98 -19.36 26.59
C GLU A 238 -11.91 -18.29 27.18
N ILE A 239 -11.80 -17.02 26.77
CA ILE A 239 -12.69 -15.94 27.22
C ILE A 239 -14.14 -16.27 26.88
N THR A 240 -15.00 -16.17 27.89
CA THR A 240 -16.44 -16.36 27.78
C THR A 240 -17.17 -15.02 27.85
N ARG A 241 -18.26 -14.92 27.09
CA ARG A 241 -19.20 -13.80 27.19
C ARG A 241 -20.14 -14.02 28.37
N ALA A 242 -20.96 -13.00 28.66
CA ALA A 242 -21.97 -13.06 29.71
C ALA A 242 -23.02 -14.18 29.51
N ASP A 243 -23.25 -14.61 28.26
CA ASP A 243 -24.16 -15.70 27.91
C ASP A 243 -23.52 -17.11 28.03
N GLY A 244 -22.25 -17.19 28.45
CA GLY A 244 -21.50 -18.42 28.62
C GLY A 244 -20.84 -18.96 27.34
N THR A 245 -21.03 -18.31 26.19
CA THR A 245 -20.39 -18.72 24.93
C THR A 245 -18.95 -18.19 24.82
N LYS A 246 -18.10 -18.87 24.03
CA LYS A 246 -16.72 -18.41 23.79
C LYS A 246 -16.71 -17.20 22.86
N LEU A 247 -16.07 -16.11 23.31
CA LEU A 247 -16.02 -14.83 22.61
C LEU A 247 -15.47 -14.96 21.18
N VAL A 248 -14.28 -15.57 21.06
CA VAL A 248 -13.60 -15.76 19.77
C VAL A 248 -14.43 -16.64 18.85
N SER A 249 -15.02 -17.73 19.36
CA SER A 249 -15.84 -18.65 18.55
C SER A 249 -17.06 -17.94 17.95
N GLN A 250 -17.77 -17.14 18.76
CA GLN A 250 -18.93 -16.41 18.27
C GLN A 250 -18.55 -15.33 17.26
N PHE A 251 -17.44 -14.62 17.49
CA PHE A 251 -16.90 -13.67 16.52
C PHE A 251 -16.56 -14.34 15.19
N THR A 252 -15.85 -15.47 15.20
CA THR A 252 -15.50 -16.21 13.98
C THR A 252 -16.74 -16.68 13.21
N ILE A 253 -17.76 -17.19 13.91
CA ILE A 253 -19.03 -17.59 13.29
C ILE A 253 -19.72 -16.38 12.66
N ALA A 254 -19.86 -15.27 13.39
CA ALA A 254 -20.49 -14.06 12.88
C ALA A 254 -19.73 -13.48 11.67
N MET A 255 -18.40 -13.47 11.71
CA MET A 255 -17.55 -13.06 10.59
C MET A 255 -17.76 -13.93 9.35
N ARG A 256 -17.73 -15.27 9.51
CA ARG A 256 -17.92 -16.21 8.41
C ARG A 256 -19.30 -16.06 7.78
N ASP A 257 -20.34 -15.96 8.59
CA ASP A 257 -21.72 -15.87 8.12
C ASP A 257 -21.97 -14.52 7.44
N ALA A 258 -21.47 -13.41 8.01
CA ALA A 258 -21.54 -12.09 7.39
C ALA A 258 -20.81 -12.03 6.04
N ARG A 259 -19.57 -12.57 5.97
CA ARG A 259 -18.80 -12.65 4.72
C ARG A 259 -19.51 -13.49 3.66
N ARG A 260 -20.04 -14.65 4.05
CA ARG A 260 -20.80 -15.53 3.15
C ARG A 260 -22.05 -14.82 2.61
N THR A 261 -22.83 -14.18 3.47
CA THR A 261 -24.02 -13.41 3.05
C THR A 261 -23.64 -12.26 2.11
N TYR A 262 -22.59 -11.52 2.43
CA TYR A 262 -22.14 -10.40 1.59
C TYR A 262 -21.74 -10.88 0.18
N ARG A 263 -21.03 -12.00 0.07
CA ARG A 263 -20.66 -12.64 -1.21
C ARG A 263 -21.89 -13.12 -2.01
N ILE A 264 -22.91 -13.66 -1.34
CA ILE A 264 -24.15 -14.07 -2.01
C ILE A 264 -24.91 -12.85 -2.56
N LEU A 265 -24.96 -11.76 -1.79
CA LEU A 265 -25.70 -10.55 -2.16
C LEU A 265 -24.97 -9.69 -3.19
N ASN A 266 -23.65 -9.83 -3.32
CA ASN A 266 -22.83 -9.11 -4.29
C ASN A 266 -22.02 -10.09 -5.15
N PRO A 267 -22.62 -10.63 -6.23
CA PRO A 267 -21.94 -11.57 -7.14
C PRO A 267 -20.69 -10.98 -7.81
N GLU A 268 -20.66 -9.66 -8.02
CA GLU A 268 -19.53 -8.97 -8.62
C GLU A 268 -18.30 -9.03 -7.71
N LEU A 269 -18.46 -8.69 -6.43
CA LEU A 269 -17.42 -8.89 -5.43
C LEU A 269 -16.98 -10.35 -5.38
N ASP A 270 -17.91 -11.31 -5.37
CA ASP A 270 -17.57 -12.72 -5.22
C ASP A 270 -16.73 -13.23 -6.41
N ALA A 271 -17.06 -12.77 -7.61
CA ALA A 271 -16.26 -12.99 -8.81
C ALA A 271 -14.87 -12.36 -8.69
N TRP A 272 -14.76 -11.12 -8.20
CA TRP A 272 -13.48 -10.45 -7.98
C TRP A 272 -12.61 -11.11 -6.90
N LEU A 273 -13.23 -11.58 -5.81
CA LEU A 273 -12.53 -12.33 -4.76
C LEU A 273 -11.91 -13.61 -5.32
N ARG A 274 -12.62 -14.33 -6.19
CA ARG A 274 -12.07 -15.49 -6.88
C ARG A 274 -11.03 -15.11 -7.92
N PHE A 275 -11.29 -14.06 -8.71
CA PHE A 275 -10.36 -13.56 -9.73
C PHE A 275 -9.01 -13.25 -9.07
N PHE A 276 -8.97 -12.43 -8.02
CA PHE A 276 -7.73 -12.08 -7.32
C PHE A 276 -7.22 -13.15 -6.33
N GLY A 277 -7.81 -14.35 -6.32
CA GLY A 277 -7.29 -15.49 -5.55
C GLY A 277 -7.51 -15.42 -4.04
N TYR A 278 -8.44 -14.59 -3.56
CA TYR A 278 -8.84 -14.54 -2.15
C TYR A 278 -9.76 -15.70 -1.75
N THR A 279 -10.42 -16.31 -2.73
CA THR A 279 -11.30 -17.47 -2.54
C THR A 279 -11.11 -18.46 -3.68
N GLU A 280 -11.17 -19.76 -3.38
CA GLU A 280 -10.98 -20.81 -4.39
C GLU A 280 -12.20 -20.98 -5.33
N ALA A 281 -13.39 -20.64 -4.82
CA ALA A 281 -14.66 -20.81 -5.52
C ALA A 281 -15.62 -19.66 -5.22
N VAL A 282 -16.54 -19.43 -6.16
CA VAL A 282 -17.70 -18.54 -5.98
C VAL A 282 -18.89 -19.28 -5.35
N LEU A 283 -19.85 -18.53 -4.81
CA LEU A 283 -21.04 -19.04 -4.14
C LEU A 283 -22.29 -19.05 -5.03
N THR A 284 -22.30 -18.28 -6.12
CA THR A 284 -23.47 -18.14 -7.01
C THR A 284 -23.09 -18.36 -8.47
N SER A 285 -24.07 -18.79 -9.27
CA SER A 285 -23.87 -18.98 -10.72
C SER A 285 -23.59 -17.67 -11.45
N GLU A 286 -24.18 -16.56 -10.99
CA GLU A 286 -23.93 -15.22 -11.56
C GLU A 286 -22.47 -14.79 -11.36
N ALA A 287 -21.92 -15.02 -10.16
CA ALA A 287 -20.51 -14.76 -9.88
C ALA A 287 -19.57 -15.65 -10.73
N ASP A 288 -19.97 -16.89 -11.05
CA ASP A 288 -19.18 -17.78 -11.90
C ASP A 288 -19.09 -17.26 -13.35
N ILE A 289 -20.21 -16.75 -13.87
CA ILE A 289 -20.27 -16.09 -15.19
C ILE A 289 -19.34 -14.86 -15.21
N LEU A 290 -19.45 -13.98 -14.22
CA LEU A 290 -18.62 -12.78 -14.11
C LEU A 290 -17.13 -13.13 -13.98
N TYR A 291 -16.78 -14.13 -13.16
CA TYR A 291 -15.41 -14.61 -13.01
C TYR A 291 -14.81 -15.06 -14.35
N HIS A 292 -15.57 -15.82 -15.14
CA HIS A 292 -15.12 -16.26 -16.46
C HIS A 292 -14.96 -15.09 -17.44
N GLN A 293 -15.86 -14.10 -17.41
CA GLN A 293 -15.73 -12.88 -18.20
C GLN A 293 -14.47 -12.10 -17.84
N TYR A 294 -14.18 -11.91 -16.55
CA TYR A 294 -12.96 -11.24 -16.10
C TYR A 294 -11.72 -12.02 -16.54
N ARG A 295 -11.67 -13.32 -16.27
CA ARG A 295 -10.54 -14.16 -16.67
C ARG A 295 -10.26 -14.07 -18.17
N ASP A 296 -11.29 -14.08 -19.00
CA ASP A 296 -11.11 -14.06 -20.45
C ASP A 296 -10.77 -12.65 -20.99
N ALA A 297 -11.17 -11.57 -20.29
CA ALA A 297 -10.78 -10.20 -20.62
C ALA A 297 -9.30 -9.88 -20.30
N TRP A 298 -8.69 -10.65 -19.39
CA TRP A 298 -7.32 -10.46 -18.91
C TRP A 298 -6.34 -11.56 -19.37
N ARG A 299 -6.72 -12.33 -20.40
CA ARG A 299 -5.89 -13.33 -21.10
C ARG A 299 -5.36 -12.78 -22.42
#